data_AF-A0A967NB54-F1
#
_entry.id   AF-A0A967NB54-F1
#
_cell.length_a   1.000
_cell.length_b   1.000
_cell.length_c   1.000
_cell.angle_alpha   90.00
_cell.angle_beta   90.00
_cell.angle_gamma   90.00
#
_symmetry.space_group_name_H-M   'P 1'
#
loop_
_entity.id
_entity.type
_entity.pdbx_description
1 polymer ?
#
loop_
_entity_poly.entity_id
_entity_poly.type
_entity_poly.pdbx_seq_one_letter_code
_entity_poly.pdbx_strand_id
1 'polypeptide(L)'
;MMLYVGHNGIRRQVMGDDQRRAPSPDELEGMRALVREGMELGALGLSTGLMYEPGMFSETDEVVELAKEVEPYGGVYDSHVRNPVHALLESDREVIEIAERAGIPAKIGHLKAVGLHNEGAIRDVIRLVEEARDRGVEVVSDQYPYDGAATGTLERIIVVPPEMAEDPGFDLRAALRDPGTRAALRDASENGVDGGFAWLKATGYSSMRITTSPDYPELVGRYLSGLPEERGSGGFDLVAHLYLTVREPVGITLGAIKEPDVRALLVQPWNMIASDGGYADGESATGHPRGAGTFPRLLGHYVREAGLLDLEEAIRKITRLPASFHGIDDRGRIAV
;
A
#
# COMPACT_ATOMS: atom_id res chain seq x y z
N MET A 1 14.84 -18.90 7.80
CA MET A 1 14.33 -17.75 8.59
C MET A 1 13.01 -17.33 7.97
N MET A 2 11.90 -17.64 8.62
CA MET A 2 10.58 -17.11 8.27
C MET A 2 10.51 -15.71 8.88
N LEU A 3 10.16 -14.66 8.11
CA LEU A 3 10.17 -13.30 8.65
C LEU A 3 9.02 -13.11 9.66
N TYR A 4 7.80 -13.53 9.26
CA TYR A 4 6.58 -13.48 10.05
C TYR A 4 5.74 -14.73 9.81
N VAL A 5 4.95 -15.13 10.80
CA VAL A 5 3.84 -16.07 10.59
C VAL A 5 2.68 -15.31 9.95
N GLY A 6 2.13 -15.81 8.84
CA GLY A 6 1.11 -15.10 8.06
C GLY A 6 -0.31 -15.56 8.39
N HIS A 7 -1.14 -14.69 8.96
CA HIS A 7 -2.53 -14.96 9.34
C HIS A 7 -3.37 -15.55 8.20
N ASN A 8 -3.30 -14.95 7.00
CA ASN A 8 -4.08 -15.41 5.85
C ASN A 8 -3.65 -16.81 5.37
N GLY A 9 -2.40 -17.21 5.63
CA GLY A 9 -1.92 -18.57 5.38
C GLY A 9 -2.48 -19.56 6.41
N ILE A 10 -2.42 -19.17 7.69
CA ILE A 10 -2.97 -19.95 8.82
C ILE A 10 -4.46 -20.23 8.63
N ARG A 11 -5.27 -19.19 8.34
CA ARG A 11 -6.71 -19.35 8.10
C ARG A 11 -7.00 -20.32 6.96
N ARG A 12 -6.28 -20.23 5.83
CA ARG A 12 -6.44 -21.16 4.70
C ARG A 12 -6.13 -22.59 5.11
N GLN A 13 -5.03 -22.79 5.85
CA GLN A 13 -4.59 -24.11 6.27
C GLN A 13 -5.56 -24.78 7.25
N VAL A 14 -6.13 -24.02 8.19
CA VAL A 14 -6.96 -24.58 9.26
C VAL A 14 -8.44 -24.63 8.91
N MET A 15 -8.98 -23.56 8.31
CA MET A 15 -10.44 -23.43 8.04
C MET A 15 -10.86 -23.89 6.65
N GLY A 16 -9.92 -24.17 5.74
CA GLY A 16 -10.22 -24.64 4.38
C GLY A 16 -10.96 -23.61 3.53
N ASP A 17 -12.07 -23.99 2.89
CA ASP A 17 -12.77 -23.11 1.93
C ASP A 17 -13.81 -22.18 2.59
N ASP A 18 -14.36 -22.55 3.75
CA ASP A 18 -15.41 -21.77 4.43
C ASP A 18 -14.82 -20.64 5.29
N GLN A 19 -14.30 -19.64 4.58
CA GLN A 19 -13.53 -18.55 5.17
C GLN A 19 -14.37 -17.38 5.69
N ARG A 20 -15.69 -17.36 5.45
CA ARG A 20 -16.57 -16.20 5.75
C ARG A 20 -17.16 -16.20 7.16
N ARG A 21 -16.87 -17.22 7.96
CA ARG A 21 -17.34 -17.37 9.33
C ARG A 21 -16.19 -17.16 10.32
N ALA A 22 -16.57 -17.00 11.59
CA ALA A 22 -15.63 -17.16 12.68
C ALA A 22 -15.11 -18.62 12.74
N PRO A 23 -13.86 -18.83 13.18
CA PRO A 23 -13.35 -20.17 13.48
C PRO A 23 -14.16 -20.79 14.63
N SER A 24 -14.38 -22.09 14.54
CA SER A 24 -14.78 -22.89 15.70
C SER A 24 -13.68 -22.88 16.77
N PRO A 25 -13.96 -23.28 18.03
CA PRO A 25 -12.95 -23.36 19.07
C PRO A 25 -11.73 -24.22 18.70
N ASP A 26 -11.95 -25.37 18.03
CA ASP A 26 -10.87 -26.27 17.61
C ASP A 26 -10.03 -25.67 16.47
N GLU A 27 -10.67 -24.96 15.54
CA GLU A 27 -9.95 -24.23 14.48
C GLU A 27 -9.14 -23.07 15.05
N LEU A 28 -9.71 -22.29 15.99
CA LEU A 28 -8.97 -21.21 16.64
C LEU A 28 -7.75 -21.75 17.38
N GLU A 29 -7.88 -22.86 18.11
CA GLU A 29 -6.73 -23.48 18.76
C GLU A 29 -5.71 -24.02 17.75
N GLY A 30 -6.16 -24.61 16.64
CA GLY A 30 -5.28 -25.01 15.54
C GLY A 30 -4.51 -23.83 14.94
N MET A 31 -5.16 -22.68 14.77
CA MET A 31 -4.50 -21.46 14.30
C MET A 31 -3.48 -20.93 15.33
N ARG A 32 -3.83 -20.91 16.63
CA ARG A 32 -2.91 -20.54 17.72
C ARG A 32 -1.68 -21.46 17.76
N ALA A 33 -1.88 -22.76 17.58
CA ALA A 33 -0.80 -23.73 17.54
C ALA A 33 0.20 -23.47 16.39
N LEU A 34 -0.29 -23.09 15.20
CA LEU A 34 0.58 -22.72 14.08
C LEU A 34 1.34 -21.40 14.32
N VAL A 35 0.74 -20.44 15.03
CA VAL A 35 1.48 -19.23 15.46
C VAL A 35 2.59 -19.62 16.42
N ARG A 36 2.32 -20.42 17.46
CA ARG A 36 3.34 -20.89 18.40
C ARG A 36 4.47 -21.63 17.68
N GLU A 37 4.14 -22.58 16.81
CA GLU A 37 5.13 -23.33 16.02
C GLU A 37 6.00 -22.38 15.18
N GLY A 38 5.39 -21.39 14.51
CA GLY A 38 6.13 -20.40 13.73
C GLY A 38 7.09 -19.57 14.59
N MET A 39 6.68 -19.18 15.80
CA MET A 39 7.54 -18.49 16.76
C MET A 39 8.68 -19.37 17.28
N GLU A 40 8.41 -20.65 17.60
CA GLU A 40 9.43 -21.64 17.99
C GLU A 40 10.47 -21.88 16.88
N LEU A 41 10.05 -21.78 15.61
CA LEU A 41 10.93 -21.85 14.43
C LEU A 41 11.68 -20.54 14.14
N GLY A 42 11.49 -19.50 14.95
CA GLY A 42 12.23 -18.24 14.90
C GLY A 42 11.62 -17.15 14.02
N ALA A 43 10.29 -17.13 13.87
CA ALA A 43 9.60 -15.96 13.30
C ALA A 43 9.76 -14.73 14.19
N LEU A 44 9.76 -13.53 13.59
CA LEU A 44 9.82 -12.26 14.35
C LEU A 44 8.47 -11.87 14.95
N GLY A 45 7.38 -12.54 14.56
CA GLY A 45 6.04 -12.22 15.02
C GLY A 45 4.92 -12.70 14.11
N LEU A 46 3.74 -12.10 14.27
CA LEU A 46 2.53 -12.35 13.47
C LEU A 46 2.32 -11.20 12.47
N SER A 47 1.97 -11.54 11.23
CA SER A 47 1.55 -10.57 10.21
C SER A 47 0.13 -10.82 9.72
N THR A 48 -0.62 -9.76 9.45
CA THR A 48 -1.98 -9.82 8.88
C THR A 48 -2.12 -9.01 7.61
N GLY A 49 -2.94 -9.50 6.68
CA GLY A 49 -3.43 -8.77 5.52
C GLY A 49 -4.94 -8.68 5.57
N LEU A 50 -5.48 -7.81 6.42
CA LEU A 50 -6.90 -7.73 6.73
C LEU A 50 -7.73 -7.11 5.59
N MET A 51 -7.10 -6.42 4.64
CA MET A 51 -7.76 -6.02 3.40
C MET A 51 -8.03 -7.20 2.46
N TYR A 52 -7.30 -8.31 2.62
CA TYR A 52 -7.27 -9.40 1.65
C TYR A 52 -7.97 -10.66 2.16
N GLU A 53 -8.49 -11.46 1.24
CA GLU A 53 -8.98 -12.79 1.58
C GLU A 53 -7.84 -13.73 2.04
N PRO A 54 -8.12 -14.62 3.01
CA PRO A 54 -9.35 -14.69 3.80
C PRO A 54 -9.41 -13.74 5.00
N GLY A 55 -8.30 -13.06 5.35
CA GLY A 55 -8.20 -12.27 6.58
C GLY A 55 -9.23 -11.15 6.71
N MET A 56 -9.78 -10.65 5.60
CA MET A 56 -10.86 -9.66 5.64
C MET A 56 -12.13 -10.11 6.36
N PHE A 57 -12.34 -11.43 6.50
CA PHE A 57 -13.50 -12.00 7.20
C PHE A 57 -13.24 -12.27 8.69
N SER A 58 -12.02 -12.08 9.19
CA SER A 58 -11.73 -12.27 10.62
C SER A 58 -12.23 -11.10 11.45
N GLU A 59 -12.66 -11.39 12.68
CA GLU A 59 -12.97 -10.38 13.68
C GLU A 59 -11.70 -9.96 14.44
N THR A 60 -11.69 -8.78 15.04
CA THR A 60 -10.55 -8.29 15.86
C THR A 60 -10.17 -9.28 16.96
N ASP A 61 -11.17 -9.89 17.62
CA ASP A 61 -10.97 -10.87 18.70
C ASP A 61 -10.16 -12.09 18.26
N GLU A 62 -10.38 -12.58 17.04
CA GLU A 62 -9.60 -13.69 16.50
C GLU A 62 -8.12 -13.31 16.37
N VAL A 63 -7.85 -12.12 15.81
CA VAL A 63 -6.48 -11.63 15.62
C VAL A 63 -5.80 -11.40 16.97
N VAL A 64 -6.52 -10.91 17.97
CA VAL A 64 -6.03 -10.75 19.34
C VAL A 64 -5.60 -12.09 19.94
N GLU A 65 -6.42 -13.14 19.81
CA GLU A 65 -6.08 -14.45 20.36
C GLU A 65 -4.84 -15.07 19.67
N LEU A 66 -4.64 -14.81 18.38
CA LEU A 66 -3.43 -15.22 17.67
C LEU A 66 -2.22 -14.37 18.05
N ALA A 67 -2.39 -13.06 18.21
CA ALA A 67 -1.33 -12.13 18.59
C ALA A 67 -0.79 -12.43 20.00
N LYS A 68 -1.63 -12.86 20.94
CA LYS A 68 -1.20 -13.28 22.29
C LYS A 68 -0.20 -14.44 22.29
N GLU A 69 -0.23 -15.32 21.28
CA GLU A 69 0.74 -16.42 21.17
C GLU A 69 2.16 -15.93 20.82
N VAL A 70 2.31 -14.69 20.39
CA VAL A 70 3.60 -14.06 20.04
C VAL A 70 4.32 -13.50 21.27
N GLU A 71 3.56 -13.07 22.30
CA GLU A 71 4.08 -12.40 23.50
C GLU A 71 5.19 -13.18 24.23
N PRO A 72 5.07 -14.50 24.47
CA PRO A 72 6.10 -15.26 25.20
C PRO A 72 7.47 -15.31 24.50
N TYR A 73 7.51 -14.96 23.22
CA TYR A 73 8.71 -14.98 22.38
C TYR A 73 9.30 -13.57 22.17
N GLY A 74 8.68 -12.53 22.74
CA GLY A 74 9.08 -11.13 22.52
C GLY A 74 8.93 -10.68 21.07
N GLY A 75 8.02 -11.29 20.31
CA GLY A 75 7.76 -10.93 18.92
C GLY A 75 6.81 -9.73 18.78
N VAL A 76 6.51 -9.37 17.53
CA VAL A 76 5.71 -8.18 17.20
C VAL A 76 4.50 -8.49 16.31
N TYR A 77 3.57 -7.56 16.23
CA TYR A 77 2.44 -7.59 15.30
C TYR A 77 2.67 -6.65 14.11
N ASP A 78 2.47 -7.10 12.88
CA ASP A 78 2.53 -6.30 11.65
C ASP A 78 1.22 -6.41 10.87
N SER A 79 0.63 -5.30 10.43
CA SER A 79 -0.65 -5.32 9.73
C SER A 79 -0.67 -4.46 8.48
N HIS A 80 -1.03 -5.09 7.35
CA HIS A 80 -1.77 -4.40 6.31
C HIS A 80 -3.23 -4.29 6.77
N VAL A 81 -3.60 -3.07 7.13
CA VAL A 81 -4.86 -2.75 7.81
C VAL A 81 -6.10 -3.09 6.98
N ARG A 82 -7.25 -3.24 7.65
CA ARG A 82 -8.47 -3.80 7.07
C ARG A 82 -9.05 -3.00 5.91
N ASN A 83 -9.16 -1.69 6.07
CA ASN A 83 -9.75 -0.83 5.06
C ASN A 83 -9.02 0.52 5.03
N PRO A 84 -7.81 0.57 4.42
CA PRO A 84 -6.98 1.77 4.39
C PRO A 84 -7.58 2.91 3.57
N VAL A 85 -8.65 2.64 2.82
CA VAL A 85 -9.30 3.62 1.94
C VAL A 85 -10.50 4.23 2.63
N HIS A 86 -11.54 3.46 2.95
CA HIS A 86 -12.83 4.02 3.40
C HIS A 86 -13.01 4.04 4.92
N ALA A 87 -12.17 3.34 5.67
CA ALA A 87 -12.18 3.35 7.13
C ALA A 87 -10.75 3.42 7.68
N LEU A 88 -9.97 4.39 7.17
CA LEU A 88 -8.55 4.54 7.44
C LEU A 88 -8.26 4.59 8.95
N LEU A 89 -8.88 5.54 9.67
CA LEU A 89 -8.65 5.72 11.11
C LEU A 89 -9.15 4.54 11.93
N GLU A 90 -10.28 3.94 11.56
CA GLU A 90 -10.82 2.76 12.24
C GLU A 90 -9.88 1.57 12.06
N SER A 91 -9.31 1.40 10.87
CA SER A 91 -8.39 0.29 10.56
C SER A 91 -7.04 0.46 11.28
N ASP A 92 -6.53 1.69 11.37
CA ASP A 92 -5.30 1.98 12.14
C ASP A 92 -5.54 1.83 13.65
N ARG A 93 -6.73 2.21 14.14
CA ARG A 93 -7.14 2.00 15.53
C ARG A 93 -7.26 0.52 15.88
N GLU A 94 -7.73 -0.32 14.94
CA GLU A 94 -7.79 -1.76 15.12
C GLU A 94 -6.40 -2.37 15.39
N VAL A 95 -5.36 -1.90 14.70
CA VAL A 95 -3.98 -2.36 14.94
C VAL A 95 -3.52 -2.03 16.36
N ILE A 96 -3.80 -0.81 16.80
CA ILE A 96 -3.46 -0.32 18.15
C ILE A 96 -4.23 -1.11 19.22
N GLU A 97 -5.52 -1.37 19.01
CA GLU A 97 -6.34 -2.20 19.89
C GLU A 97 -5.78 -3.62 20.02
N ILE A 98 -5.39 -4.24 18.91
CA ILE A 98 -4.79 -5.58 18.91
C ILE A 98 -3.49 -5.59 19.73
N ALA A 99 -2.62 -4.59 19.50
CA ALA A 99 -1.36 -4.44 20.22
C ALA A 99 -1.56 -4.39 21.74
N GLU A 100 -2.52 -3.58 22.18
CA GLU A 100 -2.84 -3.42 23.60
C GLU A 100 -3.41 -4.67 24.24
N ARG A 101 -4.36 -5.31 23.56
CA ARG A 101 -5.04 -6.50 24.09
C ARG A 101 -4.15 -7.73 24.10
N ALA A 102 -3.18 -7.79 23.19
CA ALA A 102 -2.18 -8.85 23.13
C ALA A 102 -0.93 -8.55 23.99
N GLY A 103 -0.70 -7.28 24.35
CA GLY A 103 0.47 -6.87 25.14
C GLY A 103 1.79 -6.91 24.37
N ILE A 104 1.75 -6.70 23.04
CA ILE A 104 2.93 -6.76 22.17
C ILE A 104 3.09 -5.50 21.33
N PRO A 105 4.33 -5.16 20.88
CA PRO A 105 4.54 -4.06 19.95
C PRO A 105 3.84 -4.31 18.62
N ALA A 106 3.36 -3.24 17.98
CA ALA A 106 2.69 -3.32 16.69
C ALA A 106 3.23 -2.33 15.66
N LYS A 107 3.15 -2.73 14.39
CA LYS A 107 3.49 -1.91 13.24
C LYS A 107 2.28 -1.76 12.33
N ILE A 108 1.92 -0.52 12.05
CA ILE A 108 1.02 -0.18 10.95
C ILE A 108 1.83 -0.25 9.66
N GLY A 109 1.63 -1.32 8.90
CA GLY A 109 2.40 -1.60 7.69
C GLY A 109 2.13 -0.55 6.61
N HIS A 110 3.19 -0.12 5.93
CA HIS A 110 3.20 0.81 4.79
C HIS A 110 2.18 1.95 4.90
N LEU A 111 2.13 2.64 6.03
CA LEU A 111 1.11 3.62 6.36
C LEU A 111 1.04 4.76 5.33
N LYS A 112 -0.19 5.13 4.94
CA LYS A 112 -0.48 6.13 3.91
C LYS A 112 -1.95 6.57 3.97
N ALA A 113 -2.18 7.84 3.70
CA ALA A 113 -3.50 8.33 3.31
C ALA A 113 -3.69 8.05 1.81
N VAL A 114 -4.42 6.97 1.50
CA VAL A 114 -4.66 6.50 0.13
C VAL A 114 -6.03 6.96 -0.35
N GLY A 115 -6.12 7.47 -1.59
CA GLY A 115 -7.35 8.02 -2.16
C GLY A 115 -7.50 9.52 -1.92
N LEU A 116 -8.14 10.23 -2.86
CA LEU A 116 -8.29 11.69 -2.78
C LEU A 116 -9.13 12.16 -1.59
N HIS A 117 -10.13 11.38 -1.16
CA HIS A 117 -10.97 11.74 -0.01
C HIS A 117 -10.21 11.66 1.31
N ASN A 118 -9.04 11.01 1.35
CA ASN A 118 -8.17 10.94 2.51
C ASN A 118 -7.03 11.99 2.48
N GLU A 119 -7.00 12.89 1.49
CA GLU A 119 -5.97 13.94 1.42
C GLU A 119 -5.89 14.73 2.74
N GLY A 120 -4.71 14.76 3.36
CA GLY A 120 -4.48 15.41 4.65
C GLY A 120 -4.85 14.59 5.89
N ALA A 121 -5.56 13.46 5.73
CA ALA A 121 -6.01 12.63 6.84
C ALA A 121 -4.86 11.95 7.60
N ILE A 122 -3.66 11.92 7.01
CA ILE A 122 -2.48 11.38 7.71
C ILE A 122 -2.21 12.10 9.03
N ARG A 123 -2.61 13.37 9.17
CA ARG A 123 -2.46 14.15 10.40
C ARG A 123 -3.26 13.55 11.55
N ASP A 124 -4.45 13.02 11.25
CA ASP A 124 -5.29 12.39 12.26
C ASP A 124 -4.77 11.00 12.62
N VAL A 125 -4.17 10.28 11.67
CA VAL A 125 -3.46 9.02 11.96
C VAL A 125 -2.23 9.27 12.83
N ILE A 126 -1.43 10.30 12.54
CA ILE A 126 -0.28 10.70 13.36
C ILE A 126 -0.72 10.96 14.80
N ARG A 127 -1.79 11.75 14.98
CA ARG A 127 -2.37 12.02 16.31
C ARG A 127 -2.81 10.75 17.02
N LEU A 128 -3.49 9.84 16.31
CA LEU A 128 -3.92 8.55 16.86
C LEU A 128 -2.73 7.72 17.35
N VAL A 129 -1.64 7.67 16.57
CA VAL A 129 -0.41 6.95 16.94
C VAL A 129 0.28 7.60 18.13
N GLU A 130 0.38 8.93 18.16
CA GLU A 130 0.94 9.68 19.30
C GLU A 130 0.14 9.46 20.58
N GLU A 131 -1.19 9.57 20.52
CA GLU A 131 -2.09 9.33 21.64
C GLU A 131 -1.96 7.90 22.18
N ALA A 132 -1.77 6.89 21.32
CA ALA A 132 -1.52 5.51 21.74
C ALA A 132 -0.15 5.34 22.42
N ARG A 133 0.88 6.00 21.90
CA ARG A 133 2.23 5.96 22.49
C ARG A 133 2.30 6.66 23.84
N ASP A 134 1.58 7.77 24.01
CA ASP A 134 1.52 8.53 25.27
C ASP A 134 0.94 7.72 26.44
N ARG A 135 0.07 6.75 26.13
CA ARG A 135 -0.50 5.80 27.11
C ARG A 135 0.24 4.46 27.17
N GLY A 136 1.42 4.37 26.55
CA GLY A 136 2.36 3.26 26.73
C GLY A 136 2.28 2.15 25.68
N VAL A 137 1.51 2.32 24.60
CA VAL A 137 1.44 1.33 23.52
C VAL A 137 2.66 1.48 22.62
N GLU A 138 3.41 0.40 22.43
CA GLU A 138 4.54 0.39 21.51
C GLU A 138 4.05 0.20 20.07
N VAL A 139 3.60 1.30 19.45
CA VAL A 139 3.18 1.32 18.04
C VAL A 139 4.16 2.11 17.19
N VAL A 140 4.53 1.55 16.04
CA VAL A 140 5.33 2.17 14.98
C VAL A 140 4.60 2.06 13.65
N SER A 141 5.16 2.69 12.62
CA SER A 141 4.75 2.42 11.23
C SER A 141 5.98 2.20 10.36
N ASP A 142 5.75 1.72 9.14
CA ASP A 142 6.71 1.91 8.06
C ASP A 142 6.05 2.59 6.87
N GLN A 143 6.87 3.19 6.00
CA GLN A 143 6.42 3.81 4.76
C GLN A 143 7.48 3.69 3.66
N TYR A 144 7.04 3.52 2.41
CA TYR A 144 7.86 3.80 1.23
C TYR A 144 7.71 5.28 0.83
N PRO A 145 8.81 5.99 0.52
CA PRO A 145 8.77 7.45 0.37
C PRO A 145 8.34 7.89 -1.05
N TYR A 146 7.16 7.42 -1.48
CA TYR A 146 6.55 7.67 -2.79
C TYR A 146 5.07 8.06 -2.66
N ASP A 147 4.63 8.94 -3.56
CA ASP A 147 3.25 9.43 -3.74
C ASP A 147 2.37 8.49 -4.61
N GLY A 148 2.78 7.22 -4.74
CA GLY A 148 2.06 6.19 -5.50
C GLY A 148 2.09 4.86 -4.74
N ALA A 149 0.92 4.25 -4.57
CA ALA A 149 0.79 2.94 -3.92
C ALA A 149 1.19 1.79 -4.85
N ALA A 150 0.99 1.98 -6.16
CA ALA A 150 1.36 1.06 -7.21
C ALA A 150 1.68 1.83 -8.49
N THR A 151 2.27 1.15 -9.46
CA THR A 151 2.39 1.62 -10.84
C THR A 151 1.53 0.76 -11.75
N GLY A 152 1.00 1.35 -12.81
CA GLY A 152 0.31 0.62 -13.87
C GLY A 152 0.58 1.28 -15.23
N THR A 153 0.18 0.62 -16.31
CA THR A 153 0.13 1.25 -17.62
C THR A 153 -1.05 2.22 -17.69
N LEU A 154 -0.96 3.24 -18.55
CA LEU A 154 -2.03 4.21 -18.82
C LEU A 154 -3.33 3.51 -19.27
N GLU A 155 -3.23 2.35 -19.93
CA GLU A 155 -4.39 1.55 -20.33
C GLU A 155 -5.24 1.10 -19.14
N ARG A 156 -4.60 0.82 -17.99
CA ARG A 156 -5.27 0.27 -16.79
C ARG A 156 -6.31 1.22 -16.17
N ILE A 157 -6.29 2.49 -16.54
CA ILE A 157 -7.27 3.49 -16.07
C ILE A 157 -8.42 3.69 -17.07
N ILE A 158 -8.38 3.00 -18.21
CA ILE A 158 -9.46 2.98 -19.21
C ILE A 158 -10.32 1.74 -18.92
N VAL A 159 -11.55 1.96 -18.47
CA VAL A 159 -12.52 0.90 -18.21
C VAL A 159 -13.27 0.59 -19.49
N VAL A 160 -13.17 -0.67 -19.92
CA VAL A 160 -13.95 -1.21 -21.05
C VAL A 160 -15.21 -1.86 -20.49
N PRO A 161 -16.42 -1.37 -20.84
CA PRO A 161 -17.66 -2.01 -20.43
C PRO A 161 -17.73 -3.48 -20.87
N PRO A 162 -18.31 -4.39 -20.06
CA PRO A 162 -18.41 -5.82 -20.39
C PRO A 162 -19.00 -6.09 -21.78
N GLU A 163 -20.05 -5.36 -22.16
CA GLU A 163 -20.71 -5.48 -23.46
C GLU A 163 -19.79 -5.16 -24.65
N MET A 164 -18.75 -4.35 -24.45
CA MET A 164 -17.71 -4.09 -25.44
C MET A 164 -16.58 -5.12 -25.35
N ALA A 165 -16.18 -5.50 -24.12
CA ALA A 165 -15.10 -6.45 -23.88
C ALA A 165 -15.42 -7.88 -24.35
N GLU A 166 -16.70 -8.24 -24.39
CA GLU A 166 -17.19 -9.53 -24.88
C GLU A 166 -17.20 -9.63 -26.41
N ASP A 167 -17.04 -8.52 -27.15
CA ASP A 167 -16.90 -8.54 -28.60
C ASP A 167 -15.51 -9.09 -29.00
N PRO A 168 -15.42 -10.26 -29.67
CA PRO A 168 -14.14 -10.82 -30.12
C PRO A 168 -13.34 -9.92 -31.07
N GLY A 169 -13.99 -8.93 -31.68
CA GLY A 169 -13.38 -7.93 -32.56
C GLY A 169 -12.98 -6.61 -31.88
N PHE A 170 -13.13 -6.51 -30.56
CA PHE A 170 -12.85 -5.26 -29.84
C PHE A 170 -11.38 -4.82 -29.99
N ASP A 171 -11.19 -3.60 -30.49
CA ASP A 171 -9.89 -2.91 -30.55
C ASP A 171 -9.99 -1.57 -29.81
N LEU A 172 -9.28 -1.46 -28.68
CA LEU A 172 -9.33 -0.28 -27.83
C LEU A 172 -8.91 1.00 -28.58
N ARG A 173 -7.93 0.90 -29.49
CA ARG A 173 -7.48 2.05 -30.28
C ARG A 173 -8.54 2.52 -31.27
N ALA A 174 -9.29 1.61 -31.90
CA ALA A 174 -10.41 1.94 -32.77
C ALA A 174 -11.57 2.55 -31.98
N ALA A 175 -11.92 1.98 -30.83
CA ALA A 175 -12.95 2.49 -29.93
C ALA A 175 -12.62 3.90 -29.41
N LEU A 176 -11.36 4.18 -29.06
CA LEU A 176 -10.96 5.53 -28.64
C LEU A 176 -10.94 6.55 -29.79
N ARG A 177 -10.92 6.13 -31.06
CA ARG A 177 -11.01 7.03 -32.22
C ARG A 177 -12.46 7.37 -32.60
N ASP A 178 -13.40 6.47 -32.31
CA ASP A 178 -14.82 6.71 -32.57
C ASP A 178 -15.46 7.55 -31.44
N PRO A 179 -16.11 8.69 -31.73
CA PRO A 179 -16.64 9.58 -30.70
C PRO A 179 -17.70 8.94 -29.79
N GLY A 180 -18.52 8.03 -30.32
CA GLY A 180 -19.62 7.40 -29.58
C GLY A 180 -19.08 6.41 -28.55
N THR A 181 -18.25 5.48 -28.99
CA THR A 181 -17.60 4.48 -28.12
C THR A 181 -16.62 5.13 -27.15
N ARG A 182 -15.87 6.16 -27.56
CA ARG A 182 -15.03 6.94 -26.64
C ARG A 182 -15.82 7.59 -25.51
N ALA A 183 -17.04 8.09 -25.77
CA ALA A 183 -17.89 8.65 -24.72
C ALA A 183 -18.32 7.60 -23.69
N ALA A 184 -18.63 6.37 -24.14
CA ALA A 184 -18.95 5.26 -23.24
C ALA A 184 -17.72 4.82 -22.42
N LEU A 185 -16.54 4.73 -23.04
CA LEU A 185 -15.28 4.43 -22.34
C LEU A 185 -14.96 5.51 -21.28
N ARG A 186 -15.17 6.79 -21.61
CA ARG A 186 -15.03 7.89 -20.65
C ARG A 186 -15.94 7.69 -19.46
N ASP A 187 -17.24 7.51 -19.69
CA ASP A 187 -18.23 7.37 -18.63
C ASP A 187 -17.89 6.19 -17.72
N ALA A 188 -17.59 5.03 -18.31
CA ALA A 188 -17.16 3.85 -17.57
C ALA A 188 -15.88 4.09 -16.75
N SER A 189 -14.93 4.87 -17.27
CA SER A 189 -13.66 5.15 -16.58
C SER A 189 -13.82 6.19 -15.46
N GLU A 190 -14.63 7.22 -15.67
CA GLU A 190 -14.83 8.31 -14.71
C GLU A 190 -15.87 7.95 -13.63
N ASN A 191 -16.86 7.11 -13.95
CA ASN A 191 -17.99 6.79 -13.08
C ASN A 191 -18.08 5.30 -12.67
N GLY A 192 -17.34 4.43 -13.36
CA GLY A 192 -17.44 2.98 -13.19
C GLY A 192 -18.66 2.39 -13.92
N VAL A 193 -18.56 1.12 -14.32
CA VAL A 193 -19.71 0.36 -14.87
C VAL A 193 -20.61 -0.06 -13.72
N ASP A 194 -21.90 0.29 -13.77
CA ASP A 194 -22.89 0.01 -12.72
C ASP A 194 -22.46 0.45 -11.32
N GLY A 195 -21.71 1.56 -11.24
CA GLY A 195 -21.17 2.07 -9.98
C GLY A 195 -19.95 1.30 -9.45
N GLY A 196 -19.45 0.34 -10.21
CA GLY A 196 -18.23 -0.43 -9.92
C GLY A 196 -16.96 0.43 -9.79
N PHE A 197 -15.85 -0.25 -9.52
CA PHE A 197 -14.57 0.40 -9.32
C PHE A 197 -13.99 0.90 -10.65
N ALA A 198 -13.48 2.13 -10.64
CA ALA A 198 -12.64 2.68 -11.70
C ALA A 198 -11.55 3.55 -11.07
N TRP A 199 -10.33 3.49 -11.60
CA TRP A 199 -9.21 4.25 -11.03
C TRP A 199 -9.44 5.76 -11.11
N LEU A 200 -9.92 6.28 -12.25
CA LEU A 200 -10.19 7.69 -12.41
C LEU A 200 -11.30 8.17 -11.46
N LYS A 201 -12.35 7.37 -11.26
CA LYS A 201 -13.37 7.61 -10.21
C LYS A 201 -12.76 7.72 -8.81
N ALA A 202 -11.89 6.78 -8.44
CA ALA A 202 -11.35 6.69 -7.09
C ALA A 202 -10.26 7.75 -6.79
N THR A 203 -9.50 8.14 -7.81
CA THR A 203 -8.24 8.88 -7.61
C THR A 203 -8.12 10.16 -8.43
N GLY A 204 -9.01 10.40 -9.39
CA GLY A 204 -8.99 11.54 -10.28
C GLY A 204 -7.71 11.64 -11.13
N TYR A 205 -7.65 12.67 -11.98
CA TYR A 205 -6.49 12.93 -12.84
C TYR A 205 -5.30 13.57 -12.09
N SER A 206 -5.56 14.19 -10.93
CA SER A 206 -4.59 15.01 -10.19
C SER A 206 -3.63 14.22 -9.29
N SER A 207 -3.68 12.89 -9.38
CA SER A 207 -2.91 11.98 -8.54
C SER A 207 -2.12 10.94 -9.33
N MET A 208 -2.30 10.90 -10.64
CA MET A 208 -1.64 9.96 -11.55
C MET A 208 -0.44 10.66 -12.18
N ARG A 209 0.75 10.33 -11.71
CA ARG A 209 2.03 10.84 -12.19
C ARG A 209 2.63 9.89 -13.20
N ILE A 210 3.10 10.39 -14.33
CA ILE A 210 3.77 9.59 -15.35
C ILE A 210 5.12 9.12 -14.80
N THR A 211 5.34 7.81 -14.79
CA THR A 211 6.57 7.17 -14.30
C THR A 211 7.48 6.71 -15.42
N THR A 212 6.92 6.35 -16.57
CA THR A 212 7.66 5.99 -17.79
C THR A 212 6.91 6.48 -19.02
N SER A 213 7.64 7.02 -20.00
CA SER A 213 7.10 7.38 -21.31
C SER A 213 8.24 7.36 -22.32
N PRO A 214 8.50 6.23 -23.00
CA PRO A 214 9.65 6.10 -23.89
C PRO A 214 9.61 7.06 -25.09
N ASP A 215 8.41 7.26 -25.67
CA ASP A 215 8.24 8.14 -26.84
C ASP A 215 8.26 9.64 -26.46
N TYR A 216 7.94 9.99 -25.21
CA TYR A 216 7.89 11.36 -24.69
C TYR A 216 8.54 11.48 -23.30
N PRO A 217 9.89 11.34 -23.19
CA PRO A 217 10.58 11.30 -21.90
C PRO A 217 10.36 12.53 -21.01
N GLU A 218 10.07 13.69 -21.59
CA GLU A 218 9.79 14.95 -20.89
C GLU A 218 8.49 14.95 -20.09
N LEU A 219 7.61 13.96 -20.31
CA LEU A 219 6.38 13.78 -19.55
C LEU A 219 6.63 13.08 -18.20
N VAL A 220 7.74 12.35 -18.06
CA VAL A 220 8.06 11.63 -16.82
C VAL A 220 8.16 12.61 -15.65
N GLY A 221 7.45 12.28 -14.57
CA GLY A 221 7.33 13.11 -13.37
C GLY A 221 6.17 14.11 -13.39
N ARG A 222 5.49 14.33 -14.52
CA ARG A 222 4.29 15.19 -14.59
C ARG A 222 3.03 14.42 -14.20
N TYR A 223 2.08 15.09 -13.55
CA TYR A 223 0.73 14.57 -13.36
C TYR A 223 -0.07 14.66 -14.65
N LEU A 224 -1.00 13.72 -14.89
CA LEU A 224 -1.92 13.77 -16.02
C LEU A 224 -2.68 15.09 -16.07
N SER A 225 -3.18 15.58 -14.93
CA SER A 225 -3.87 16.88 -14.85
C SER A 225 -3.00 18.09 -15.16
N GLY A 226 -1.67 17.94 -15.19
CA GLY A 226 -0.71 19.01 -15.47
C GLY A 226 -0.18 19.01 -16.90
N LEU A 227 -0.64 18.10 -17.76
CA LEU A 227 -0.28 18.12 -19.17
C LEU A 227 -1.03 19.24 -19.90
N PRO A 228 -0.40 19.89 -20.89
CA PRO A 228 -1.07 20.91 -21.69
C PRO A 228 -2.33 20.33 -22.36
N GLU A 229 -3.46 21.02 -22.22
CA GLU A 229 -4.64 20.70 -23.00
C GLU A 229 -4.46 21.24 -24.42
N GLU A 230 -4.33 20.35 -25.41
CA GLU A 230 -4.45 20.76 -26.80
C GLU A 230 -5.93 21.01 -27.09
N ARG A 231 -6.31 22.28 -27.28
CA ARG A 231 -7.63 22.74 -27.80
C ARG A 231 -8.80 21.76 -27.52
N GLY A 232 -9.24 21.70 -26.26
CA GLY A 232 -10.46 20.97 -25.87
C GLY A 232 -10.26 19.53 -25.40
N SER A 233 -9.02 19.03 -25.31
CA SER A 233 -8.70 17.66 -24.86
C SER A 233 -8.46 17.56 -23.33
N GLY A 234 -9.38 18.06 -22.51
CA GLY A 234 -9.30 17.92 -21.05
C GLY A 234 -9.74 16.53 -20.55
N GLY A 235 -9.25 16.11 -19.37
CA GLY A 235 -9.70 14.88 -18.70
C GLY A 235 -9.45 13.60 -19.52
N PHE A 236 -10.49 12.81 -19.76
CA PHE A 236 -10.35 11.53 -20.46
C PHE A 236 -9.86 11.68 -21.91
N ASP A 237 -10.13 12.80 -22.59
CA ASP A 237 -9.63 13.01 -23.96
C ASP A 237 -8.11 13.11 -23.99
N LEU A 238 -7.48 13.64 -22.94
CA LEU A 238 -6.02 13.64 -22.80
C LEU A 238 -5.48 12.21 -22.66
N VAL A 239 -6.14 11.37 -21.86
CA VAL A 239 -5.78 9.96 -21.68
C VAL A 239 -5.91 9.21 -23.00
N ALA A 240 -7.03 9.39 -23.70
CA ALA A 240 -7.27 8.80 -25.01
C ALA A 240 -6.24 9.27 -26.04
N HIS A 241 -5.96 10.57 -26.08
CA HIS A 241 -4.95 11.14 -26.98
C HIS A 241 -3.58 10.52 -26.72
N LEU A 242 -3.10 10.54 -25.48
CA LEU A 242 -1.80 10.01 -25.12
C LEU A 242 -1.69 8.52 -25.45
N TYR A 243 -2.72 7.71 -25.16
CA TYR A 243 -2.76 6.29 -25.52
C TYR A 243 -2.71 6.06 -27.04
N LEU A 244 -3.39 6.90 -27.81
CA LEU A 244 -3.44 6.79 -29.27
C LEU A 244 -2.12 7.22 -29.95
N THR A 245 -1.39 8.18 -29.38
CA THR A 245 -0.16 8.73 -29.98
C THR A 245 1.11 7.95 -29.65
N VAL A 246 1.16 7.30 -28.48
CA VAL A 246 2.34 6.51 -28.09
C VAL A 246 2.38 5.16 -28.82
N ARG A 247 3.59 4.71 -29.11
CA ARG A 247 3.94 3.39 -29.63
C ARG A 247 4.31 2.46 -28.49
N GLU A 248 5.01 2.98 -27.49
CA GLU A 248 5.41 2.26 -26.29
C GLU A 248 4.47 2.57 -25.10
N PRO A 249 4.23 1.63 -24.18
CA PRO A 249 3.36 1.86 -23.03
C PRO A 249 3.85 3.00 -22.12
N VAL A 250 2.90 3.85 -21.70
CA VAL A 250 3.13 4.88 -20.67
C VAL A 250 2.81 4.30 -19.30
N GLY A 251 3.73 4.42 -18.35
CA GLY A 251 3.52 4.07 -16.95
C GLY A 251 3.03 5.24 -16.13
N ILE A 252 2.15 4.98 -15.15
CA ILE A 252 1.57 5.96 -14.23
C ILE A 252 1.56 5.44 -12.79
N THR A 253 1.53 6.35 -11.81
CA THR A 253 1.24 6.03 -10.40
C THR A 253 -0.26 5.79 -10.19
N LEU A 254 -0.59 4.91 -9.24
CA LEU A 254 -1.94 4.58 -8.80
C LEU A 254 -2.06 4.69 -7.28
N GLY A 255 -3.28 4.88 -6.78
CA GLY A 255 -3.59 4.92 -5.35
C GLY A 255 -3.80 6.31 -4.74
N ALA A 256 -3.41 7.39 -5.43
CA ALA A 256 -3.54 8.77 -4.94
C ALA A 256 -3.04 8.99 -3.51
N ILE A 257 -1.72 8.91 -3.32
CA ILE A 257 -1.08 9.38 -2.09
C ILE A 257 -0.55 10.79 -2.37
N LYS A 258 -0.76 11.74 -1.47
CA LYS A 258 -0.27 13.11 -1.65
C LYS A 258 1.13 13.27 -1.07
N GLU A 259 2.04 13.87 -1.83
CA GLU A 259 3.41 14.16 -1.39
C GLU A 259 3.48 14.91 -0.04
N PRO A 260 2.62 15.91 0.26
CA PRO A 260 2.55 16.49 1.60
C PRO A 260 2.28 15.48 2.73
N ASP A 261 1.44 14.47 2.48
CA ASP A 261 1.14 13.43 3.47
C ASP A 261 2.31 12.46 3.63
N VAL A 262 3.01 12.13 2.53
CA VAL A 262 4.26 11.37 2.57
C VAL A 262 5.27 12.10 3.46
N ARG A 263 5.48 13.40 3.23
CA ARG A 263 6.42 14.22 4.02
C ARG A 263 6.03 14.32 5.48
N ALA A 264 4.75 14.49 5.78
CA ALA A 264 4.24 14.61 7.14
C ALA A 264 4.50 13.32 7.94
N LEU A 265 4.33 12.15 7.33
CA LEU A 265 4.62 10.88 7.97
C LEU A 265 6.14 10.59 8.04
N LEU A 266 6.89 10.99 7.01
CA LEU A 266 8.32 10.71 6.89
C LEU A 266 9.14 11.26 8.07
N VAL A 267 8.74 12.42 8.61
CA VAL A 267 9.43 13.10 9.71
C VAL A 267 9.11 12.54 11.10
N GLN A 268 8.12 11.65 11.22
CA GLN A 268 7.70 11.13 12.53
C GLN A 268 8.72 10.17 13.11
N PRO A 269 9.16 10.30 14.38
CA PRO A 269 10.28 9.52 14.93
C PRO A 269 10.01 8.01 15.02
N TRP A 270 8.74 7.60 15.04
CA TRP A 270 8.28 6.22 15.07
C TRP A 270 8.03 5.61 13.68
N ASN A 271 8.15 6.39 12.60
CA ASN A 271 8.00 5.90 11.24
C ASN A 271 9.34 5.38 10.68
N MET A 272 9.38 4.09 10.35
CA MET A 272 10.46 3.41 9.64
C MET A 272 10.33 3.57 8.13
N ILE A 273 11.39 3.23 7.41
CA ILE A 273 11.36 3.21 5.94
C ILE A 273 11.48 1.78 5.44
N ALA A 274 10.47 1.35 4.69
CA ALA A 274 10.42 0.04 4.05
C ALA A 274 10.11 0.22 2.57
N SER A 275 10.63 -0.68 1.73
CA SER A 275 10.43 -0.56 0.28
C SER A 275 9.03 -0.92 -0.18
N ASP A 276 8.39 -1.90 0.48
CA ASP A 276 7.20 -2.59 -0.03
C ASP A 276 7.39 -3.05 -1.50
N GLY A 277 8.64 -3.35 -1.85
CA GLY A 277 9.02 -3.77 -3.19
C GLY A 277 8.59 -5.21 -3.46
N GLY A 278 7.82 -5.43 -4.53
CA GLY A 278 7.65 -6.78 -5.07
C GLY A 278 8.99 -7.29 -5.63
N TYR A 279 9.26 -8.58 -5.44
CA TYR A 279 10.38 -9.25 -6.08
C TYR A 279 10.12 -9.33 -7.59
N ALA A 280 10.95 -8.69 -8.40
CA ALA A 280 10.87 -8.78 -9.85
C ALA A 280 11.63 -10.05 -10.29
N ASP A 281 10.92 -11.15 -10.44
CA ASP A 281 11.43 -12.42 -10.96
C ASP A 281 11.60 -12.42 -12.48
N GLY A 282 12.19 -11.35 -13.05
CA GLY A 282 12.58 -11.29 -14.46
C GLY A 282 11.46 -11.30 -15.51
N GLU A 283 10.29 -11.86 -15.20
CA GLU A 283 9.11 -11.91 -16.06
C GLU A 283 8.19 -10.70 -15.85
N SER A 284 8.23 -10.09 -14.66
CA SER A 284 7.49 -8.88 -14.30
C SER A 284 8.35 -7.61 -14.47
N ALA A 285 8.60 -7.21 -15.72
CA ALA A 285 9.33 -5.98 -16.06
C ALA A 285 8.61 -4.65 -15.66
N THR A 286 7.51 -4.73 -14.91
CA THR A 286 6.66 -3.60 -14.50
C THR A 286 6.52 -3.52 -12.97
N GLY A 287 7.63 -3.37 -12.25
CA GLY A 287 7.63 -3.14 -10.80
C GLY A 287 7.59 -1.65 -10.44
N HIS A 288 6.96 -1.30 -9.31
CA HIS A 288 7.00 0.08 -8.79
C HIS A 288 8.46 0.45 -8.42
N PRO A 289 8.96 1.66 -8.73
CA PRO A 289 10.36 2.06 -8.50
C PRO A 289 10.83 1.93 -7.03
N ARG A 290 9.88 1.89 -6.10
CA ARG A 290 10.13 1.60 -4.67
C ARG A 290 10.93 0.32 -4.42
N GLY A 291 10.81 -0.69 -5.30
CA GLY A 291 11.51 -1.96 -5.16
C GLY A 291 13.04 -1.84 -5.20
N ALA A 292 13.58 -0.89 -5.97
CA ALA A 292 15.02 -0.66 -6.08
C ALA A 292 15.45 0.71 -5.53
N GLY A 293 14.55 1.69 -5.49
CA GLY A 293 14.89 3.08 -5.24
C GLY A 293 14.56 3.62 -3.86
N THR A 294 13.93 2.84 -2.96
CA THR A 294 13.43 3.39 -1.67
C THR A 294 14.50 4.07 -0.82
N PHE A 295 15.57 3.34 -0.48
CA PHE A 295 16.63 3.89 0.38
C PHE A 295 17.45 4.99 -0.31
N PRO A 296 17.85 4.85 -1.60
CA PRO A 296 18.48 5.95 -2.31
C PRO A 296 17.60 7.20 -2.46
N ARG A 297 16.28 7.03 -2.64
CA ARG A 297 15.34 8.15 -2.70
C ARG A 297 15.23 8.86 -1.35
N LEU A 298 15.18 8.12 -0.23
CA LEU A 298 15.24 8.72 1.11
C LEU A 298 16.48 9.61 1.25
N LEU A 299 17.67 9.06 0.99
CA LEU A 299 18.94 9.75 1.22
C LEU A 299 19.23 10.86 0.20
N GLY A 300 18.85 10.66 -1.06
CA GLY A 300 19.08 11.62 -2.14
C GLY A 300 18.03 12.73 -2.15
N HIS A 301 16.75 12.35 -2.26
CA HIS A 301 15.66 13.30 -2.43
C HIS A 301 15.27 13.98 -1.11
N TYR A 302 15.00 13.19 -0.06
CA TYR A 302 14.43 13.75 1.17
C TYR A 302 15.49 14.32 2.12
N VAL A 303 16.69 13.74 2.18
CA VAL A 303 17.80 14.28 2.99
C VAL A 303 18.57 15.36 2.21
N ARG A 304 19.26 15.00 1.12
CA ARG A 304 20.18 15.93 0.43
C ARG A 304 19.46 17.07 -0.31
N GLU A 305 18.42 16.78 -1.09
CA GLU A 305 17.78 17.78 -1.96
C GLU A 305 16.72 18.60 -1.22
N ALA A 306 15.84 17.93 -0.47
CA ALA A 306 14.72 18.58 0.22
C ALA A 306 15.07 19.11 1.62
N GLY A 307 16.17 18.64 2.24
CA GLY A 307 16.54 19.02 3.61
C GLY A 307 15.46 18.68 4.65
N LEU A 308 14.66 17.65 4.41
CA LEU A 308 13.49 17.32 5.24
C LEU A 308 13.88 16.51 6.49
N LEU A 309 15.00 15.79 6.43
CA LEU A 309 15.56 14.99 7.51
C LEU A 309 17.07 15.21 7.57
N ASP A 310 17.60 15.20 8.79
CA ASP A 310 19.05 15.04 8.99
C ASP A 310 19.48 13.63 8.54
N LEU A 311 20.72 13.50 8.08
CA LEU A 311 21.25 12.24 7.59
C LEU A 311 21.25 11.17 8.69
N GLU A 312 21.59 11.53 9.92
CA GLU A 312 21.63 10.66 11.09
C GLU A 312 20.25 10.07 11.40
N GLU A 313 19.20 10.89 11.35
CA GLU A 313 17.83 10.44 11.57
C GLU A 313 17.36 9.53 10.43
N ALA A 314 17.66 9.89 9.17
CA ALA A 314 17.34 9.03 8.02
C ALA A 314 18.05 7.66 8.12
N ILE A 315 19.32 7.63 8.53
CA ILE A 315 20.05 6.37 8.76
C ILE A 315 19.43 5.58 9.90
N ARG A 316 19.07 6.22 11.02
CA ARG A 316 18.41 5.58 12.16
C ARG A 316 17.11 4.87 11.74
N LYS A 317 16.29 5.52 10.91
CA LYS A 317 15.02 5.00 10.38
C LYS A 317 15.15 3.76 9.49
N ILE A 318 16.33 3.50 8.92
CA ILE A 318 16.61 2.35 8.03
C ILE A 318 17.59 1.35 8.65
N THR A 319 18.01 1.56 9.90
CA THR A 319 18.97 0.68 10.60
C THR A 319 18.51 0.40 12.03
N ARG A 320 18.77 1.32 12.96
CA ARG A 320 18.55 1.10 14.40
C ARG A 320 17.08 0.97 14.75
N LEU A 321 16.21 1.81 14.19
CA LEU A 321 14.78 1.78 14.49
C LEU A 321 14.14 0.42 14.12
N PRO A 322 14.28 -0.10 12.88
CA PRO A 322 13.77 -1.43 12.57
C PRO A 322 14.48 -2.53 13.36
N ALA A 323 15.79 -2.45 13.61
CA ALA A 323 16.46 -3.46 14.43
C ALA A 323 15.89 -3.53 15.86
N SER A 324 15.72 -2.38 16.52
CA SER A 324 15.17 -2.32 17.88
C SER A 324 13.71 -2.74 17.96
N PHE A 325 12.87 -2.36 16.99
CA PHE A 325 11.47 -2.79 16.96
C PHE A 325 11.33 -4.31 16.90
N HIS A 326 12.20 -5.01 16.15
CA HIS A 326 12.16 -6.47 16.04
C HIS A 326 13.05 -7.20 17.08
N GLY A 327 13.56 -6.51 18.11
CA GLY A 327 14.42 -7.13 19.14
C GLY A 327 15.79 -7.61 18.63
N ILE A 328 16.30 -7.05 17.55
CA ILE A 328 17.60 -7.43 16.94
C ILE A 328 18.72 -6.54 17.48
N ASP A 329 19.24 -6.89 18.66
CA ASP A 329 20.17 -6.04 19.43
C ASP A 329 21.61 -5.95 18.90
N ASP A 330 22.02 -6.94 18.09
CA ASP A 330 23.37 -7.04 17.51
C ASP A 330 23.46 -6.43 16.09
N ARG A 331 22.38 -5.79 15.61
CA ARG A 331 22.33 -5.13 14.29
C ARG A 331 21.84 -3.70 14.39
N GLY A 332 21.88 -2.99 13.25
CA GLY A 332 21.37 -1.63 13.12
C GLY A 332 22.23 -0.54 13.76
N ARG A 333 23.46 -0.86 14.19
CA ARG A 333 24.43 0.10 14.74
C ARG A 333 25.86 -0.24 14.32
N ILE A 334 26.72 0.77 14.23
CA ILE A 334 28.16 0.61 14.13
C ILE A 334 28.71 0.73 15.55
N ALA A 335 29.08 -0.40 16.15
CA ALA A 335 29.61 -0.49 17.51
C ALA A 335 30.68 -1.59 17.57
N VAL A 336 31.59 -1.47 18.53
CA VAL A 336 32.65 -2.46 18.83
C VAL A 336 32.22 -3.31 20.01
#